data_AF-A0A2D7VZ29-F1
#
_entry.id   AF-A0A2D7VZ29-F1
#
_cell.length_a   1.000
_cell.length_b   1.000
_cell.length_c   1.000
_cell.angle_alpha   90.00
_cell.angle_beta   90.00
_cell.angle_gamma   90.00
#
_symmetry.space_group_name_H-M   'P 1'
#
loop_
_entity.id
_entity.type
_entity.pdbx_description
1 polymer ?
#
loop_
_entity_poly.entity_id
_entity_poly.type
_entity_poly.pdbx_seq_one_letter_code
_entity_poly.pdbx_strand_id
1 'polypeptide(L)'
;MTANNSKWEQYFLLSSDRHHDNAHTDHSLELKHLKLARERGAGIVDIGDMHCAMQGKYDRRSDLTATRPEQQQGRYLDSLVECASDFYAPYAENFVVIGRGNHETAILKNHETDLTERTCERISAISGHKVHSGGYGGWGRVIIKLNNSSTQCNMKYFHGSGGGGAVTRGVIQTNRMAVMYPQANIIASGHTHDQWIVPIAREKLFKSGRIGLDEALHIRCGTYKDEYADGFGGWHIERGGAPKSLGAMWLRFFVQDSSDNIIGWEAMRAR
;
A
#
# COMPACT_ATOMS: atom_id res chain seq x y z
N MET A 1 -19.67 -6.88 15.13
CA MET A 1 -19.34 -8.32 15.05
C MET A 1 -19.17 -8.83 16.47
N THR A 2 -20.01 -9.75 16.94
CA THR A 2 -19.85 -10.42 18.24
C THR A 2 -19.27 -11.80 17.99
N ALA A 3 -17.96 -11.94 18.23
CA ALA A 3 -17.21 -13.18 18.05
C ALA A 3 -17.10 -13.93 19.39
N ASN A 4 -17.18 -15.26 19.36
CA ASN A 4 -16.66 -16.10 20.45
C ASN A 4 -15.17 -15.77 20.66
N ASN A 5 -14.85 -15.19 21.83
CA ASN A 5 -13.69 -14.33 22.09
C ASN A 5 -12.28 -14.97 22.10
N SER A 6 -12.07 -16.19 21.61
CA SER A 6 -10.75 -16.83 21.66
C SER A 6 -10.06 -17.01 20.30
N LYS A 7 -10.70 -16.64 19.17
CA LYS A 7 -10.15 -16.88 17.82
C LYS A 7 -10.40 -15.76 16.81
N TRP A 8 -10.72 -14.54 17.25
CA TRP A 8 -10.93 -13.45 16.31
C TRP A 8 -9.61 -13.01 15.68
N GLU A 9 -9.63 -12.84 14.36
CA GLU A 9 -8.59 -12.21 13.58
C GLU A 9 -9.18 -11.36 12.45
N GLN A 10 -8.44 -10.36 12.02
CA GLN A 10 -8.77 -9.56 10.84
C GLN A 10 -7.50 -9.27 10.06
N TYR A 11 -7.56 -9.53 8.75
CA TYR A 11 -6.48 -9.27 7.82
C TYR A 11 -6.69 -7.95 7.08
N PHE A 12 -5.57 -7.32 6.74
CA PHE A 12 -5.47 -6.25 5.77
C PHE A 12 -4.33 -6.55 4.80
N LEU A 13 -4.58 -6.35 3.50
CA LEU A 13 -3.55 -6.33 2.48
C LEU A 13 -3.04 -4.89 2.36
N LEU A 14 -1.77 -4.67 2.68
CA LEU A 14 -1.07 -3.40 2.46
C LEU A 14 -0.32 -3.50 1.14
N SER A 15 -0.70 -2.67 0.17
CA SER A 15 -0.05 -2.60 -1.15
C SER A 15 0.43 -1.19 -1.45
N SER A 16 1.38 -1.09 -2.36
CA SER A 16 1.88 0.16 -2.93
C SER A 16 2.51 -0.17 -4.28
N ASP A 17 2.76 0.84 -5.11
CA ASP A 17 3.59 0.72 -6.31
C ASP A 17 3.12 -0.44 -7.20
N ARG A 18 1.81 -0.51 -7.45
CA ARG A 18 1.24 -1.54 -8.32
C ARG A 18 1.67 -1.33 -9.74
N HIS A 19 1.78 -0.07 -10.18
CA HIS A 19 2.16 0.28 -11.55
C HIS A 19 1.36 -0.52 -12.57
N HIS A 20 0.04 -0.60 -12.39
CA HIS A 20 -0.84 -1.59 -13.03
C HIS A 20 -0.73 -1.57 -14.57
N ASP A 21 -0.55 -0.40 -15.16
CA ASP A 21 -0.38 -0.16 -16.60
C ASP A 21 1.03 -0.44 -17.14
N ASN A 22 1.98 -0.78 -16.29
CA ASN A 22 3.32 -1.11 -16.74
C ASN A 22 3.39 -2.56 -17.25
N ALA A 23 4.07 -2.75 -18.38
CA ALA A 23 4.27 -4.06 -19.00
C ALA A 23 5.06 -5.04 -18.11
N HIS A 24 5.94 -4.52 -17.25
CA HIS A 24 6.74 -5.31 -16.31
C HIS A 24 6.01 -5.66 -15.01
N THR A 25 4.74 -5.27 -14.86
CA THR A 25 3.95 -5.60 -13.68
C THR A 25 3.48 -7.06 -13.72
N ASP A 26 3.66 -7.79 -12.62
CA ASP A 26 3.11 -9.14 -12.48
C ASP A 26 1.63 -9.08 -12.08
N HIS A 27 0.76 -8.98 -13.08
CA HIS A 27 -0.70 -9.03 -12.90
C HIS A 27 -1.18 -10.36 -12.29
N SER A 28 -0.45 -11.45 -12.47
CA SER A 28 -0.84 -12.75 -11.91
C SER A 28 -0.63 -12.76 -10.40
N LEU A 29 0.50 -12.24 -9.92
CA LEU A 29 0.77 -12.07 -8.51
C LEU A 29 -0.18 -11.05 -7.87
N GLU A 30 -0.43 -9.94 -8.57
CA GLU A 30 -1.39 -8.93 -8.14
C GLU A 30 -2.80 -9.53 -7.97
N LEU A 31 -3.29 -10.23 -8.99
CA LEU A 31 -4.59 -10.90 -8.96
C LEU A 31 -4.65 -11.97 -7.87
N LYS A 32 -3.57 -12.73 -7.66
CA LYS A 32 -3.46 -13.72 -6.59
C LYS A 32 -3.68 -13.07 -5.23
N HIS A 33 -3.02 -11.95 -4.94
CA HIS A 33 -3.18 -11.25 -3.66
C HIS A 33 -4.58 -10.65 -3.49
N LEU A 34 -5.19 -10.12 -4.56
CA LEU A 34 -6.58 -9.65 -4.51
C LEU A 34 -7.58 -10.77 -4.20
N LYS A 35 -7.42 -11.93 -4.86
CA LYS A 35 -8.24 -13.12 -4.57
C LYS A 35 -8.09 -13.58 -3.13
N LEU A 36 -6.86 -13.67 -2.63
CA LEU A 36 -6.59 -14.01 -1.22
C LEU A 36 -7.17 -12.98 -0.25
N ALA A 37 -7.16 -11.68 -0.59
CA ALA A 37 -7.75 -10.66 0.24
C ALA A 37 -9.27 -10.85 0.34
N ARG A 38 -9.93 -11.11 -0.80
CA ARG A 38 -11.37 -11.41 -0.83
C ARG A 38 -11.71 -12.69 -0.05
N GLU A 39 -10.95 -13.77 -0.26
CA GLU A 39 -11.14 -15.06 0.44
C GLU A 39 -11.00 -14.92 1.96
N ARG A 40 -10.12 -14.04 2.43
CA ARG A 40 -9.92 -13.75 3.87
C ARG A 40 -10.90 -12.74 4.44
N GLY A 41 -11.76 -12.12 3.62
CA GLY A 41 -12.53 -10.94 4.04
C GLY A 41 -11.61 -9.79 4.49
N ALA A 42 -10.43 -9.66 3.90
CA ALA A 42 -9.43 -8.68 4.26
C ALA A 42 -9.77 -7.30 3.68
N GLY A 43 -9.46 -6.24 4.41
CA GLY A 43 -9.43 -4.89 3.87
C GLY A 43 -8.17 -4.66 3.03
N ILE A 44 -8.24 -3.85 1.98
CA ILE A 44 -7.09 -3.47 1.15
C ILE A 44 -6.80 -1.99 1.40
N VAL A 45 -5.56 -1.71 1.79
CA VAL A 45 -5.03 -0.35 1.93
C VAL A 45 -3.94 -0.20 0.89
N ASP A 46 -4.26 0.53 -0.17
CA ASP A 46 -3.29 0.87 -1.20
C ASP A 46 -2.65 2.23 -0.90
N ILE A 47 -1.31 2.27 -0.94
CA ILE A 47 -0.50 3.39 -0.44
C ILE A 47 0.05 4.25 -1.60
N GLY A 48 -0.53 4.13 -2.80
CA GLY A 48 -0.22 5.00 -3.95
C GLY A 48 0.67 4.36 -5.00
N ASP A 49 0.82 5.04 -6.13
CA ASP A 49 1.39 4.53 -7.37
C ASP A 49 0.67 3.24 -7.84
N MET A 50 -0.67 3.30 -7.82
CA MET A 50 -1.50 2.30 -8.49
C MET A 50 -1.25 2.35 -10.00
N HIS A 51 -1.13 3.57 -10.54
CA HIS A 51 -0.81 3.84 -11.94
C HIS A 51 0.65 4.22 -12.08
N CYS A 52 1.35 3.57 -13.01
CA CYS A 52 2.65 4.00 -13.48
C CYS A 52 2.50 5.34 -14.20
N ALA A 53 1.58 5.47 -15.15
CA ALA A 53 1.25 6.73 -15.81
C ALA A 53 2.44 7.51 -16.40
N MET A 54 3.55 6.83 -16.70
CA MET A 54 4.80 7.46 -17.16
C MET A 54 4.88 7.63 -18.69
N GLN A 55 3.80 7.31 -19.40
CA GLN A 55 3.82 7.13 -20.85
C GLN A 55 2.92 8.14 -21.57
N GLY A 56 2.42 9.12 -20.82
CA GLY A 56 1.59 10.19 -21.32
C GLY A 56 2.39 11.25 -22.09
N LYS A 57 1.65 12.05 -22.86
CA LYS A 57 2.20 13.21 -23.56
C LYS A 57 2.92 14.12 -22.56
N TYR A 58 4.17 14.48 -22.87
CA TYR A 58 5.09 15.30 -22.06
C TYR A 58 5.87 14.60 -20.95
N ASP A 59 5.70 13.29 -20.73
CA ASP A 59 6.66 12.55 -19.90
C ASP A 59 7.96 12.33 -20.71
N ARG A 60 9.07 12.87 -20.22
CA ARG A 60 10.39 12.74 -20.87
C ARG A 60 10.95 11.32 -20.83
N ARG A 61 10.33 10.45 -20.03
CA ARG A 61 10.68 9.03 -19.86
C ARG A 61 9.79 8.11 -20.70
N SER A 62 8.92 8.69 -21.55
CA SER A 62 7.93 7.91 -22.29
C SER A 62 8.62 6.94 -23.28
N ASP A 63 8.26 5.67 -23.15
CA ASP A 63 8.57 4.55 -24.01
C ASP A 63 7.31 3.67 -24.11
N LEU A 64 6.69 3.61 -25.29
CA LEU A 64 5.47 2.84 -25.51
C LEU A 64 5.66 1.34 -25.21
N THR A 65 6.88 0.82 -25.34
CA THR A 65 7.16 -0.60 -25.04
C THR A 65 7.03 -0.92 -23.55
N ALA A 66 7.08 0.10 -22.67
CA ALA A 66 6.88 -0.05 -21.23
C ALA A 66 5.38 -0.04 -20.82
N THR A 67 4.45 0.25 -21.74
CA THR A 67 3.00 0.12 -21.53
C THR A 67 2.47 -1.22 -22.02
N ARG A 68 1.39 -1.69 -21.41
CA ARG A 68 0.67 -2.86 -21.90
C ARG A 68 -0.05 -2.56 -23.23
N PRO A 69 -0.25 -3.57 -24.10
CA PRO A 69 -0.86 -3.37 -25.41
C PRO A 69 -2.22 -2.64 -25.38
N GLU A 70 -3.06 -2.91 -24.38
CA GLU A 70 -4.37 -2.28 -24.20
C GLU A 70 -4.31 -0.77 -23.92
N GLN A 71 -3.15 -0.26 -23.50
CA GLN A 71 -2.92 1.17 -23.20
C GLN A 71 -2.12 1.89 -24.28
N GLN A 72 -1.68 1.18 -25.33
CA GLN A 72 -0.97 1.75 -26.49
C GLN A 72 -1.96 2.42 -27.46
N GLN A 73 -2.71 3.38 -26.96
CA GLN A 73 -3.75 4.09 -27.70
C GLN A 73 -3.70 5.60 -27.44
N GLY A 74 -4.30 6.37 -28.35
CA GLY A 74 -4.28 7.85 -28.27
C GLY A 74 -4.97 8.42 -27.02
N ARG A 75 -5.80 7.63 -26.32
CA ARG A 75 -6.51 8.00 -25.08
C ARG A 75 -5.83 7.45 -23.82
N TYR A 76 -4.51 7.56 -23.74
CA TYR A 76 -3.70 6.92 -22.70
C TYR A 76 -4.26 7.06 -21.27
N LEU A 77 -4.45 8.28 -20.76
CA LEU A 77 -4.91 8.49 -19.37
C LEU A 77 -6.31 7.92 -19.10
N ASP A 78 -7.22 8.00 -20.08
CA ASP A 78 -8.54 7.38 -19.96
C ASP A 78 -8.42 5.84 -19.94
N SER A 79 -7.56 5.28 -20.79
CA SER A 79 -7.33 3.84 -20.85
C SER A 79 -6.75 3.29 -19.54
N LEU A 80 -5.92 4.06 -18.84
CA LEU A 80 -5.42 3.69 -17.51
C LEU A 80 -6.57 3.52 -16.51
N VAL A 81 -7.43 4.53 -16.45
CA VAL A 81 -8.60 4.54 -15.55
C VAL A 81 -9.54 3.39 -15.90
N GLU A 82 -9.86 3.19 -17.18
CA GLU A 82 -10.76 2.13 -17.63
C GLU A 82 -10.20 0.74 -17.29
N CYS A 83 -8.97 0.43 -17.70
CA CYS A 83 -8.36 -0.89 -17.48
C CYS A 83 -8.22 -1.21 -15.99
N ALA A 84 -7.68 -0.27 -15.20
CA ALA A 84 -7.52 -0.48 -13.77
C ALA A 84 -8.87 -0.66 -13.08
N SER A 85 -9.87 0.17 -13.41
CA SER A 85 -11.18 0.09 -12.75
C SER A 85 -11.86 -1.24 -13.03
N ASP A 86 -11.82 -1.71 -14.29
CA ASP A 86 -12.42 -2.97 -14.67
C ASP A 86 -11.71 -4.16 -13.99
N PHE A 87 -10.39 -4.09 -13.81
CA PHE A 87 -9.61 -5.11 -13.09
C PHE A 87 -9.88 -5.15 -11.57
N TYR A 88 -9.99 -3.98 -10.93
CA TYR A 88 -10.16 -3.88 -9.46
C TYR A 88 -11.62 -3.93 -8.99
N ALA A 89 -12.60 -3.66 -9.88
CA ALA A 89 -14.02 -3.65 -9.52
C ALA A 89 -14.54 -4.92 -8.82
N PRO A 90 -14.11 -6.15 -9.18
CA PRO A 90 -14.50 -7.37 -8.47
C PRO A 90 -14.05 -7.44 -7.00
N TYR A 91 -13.21 -6.50 -6.56
CA TYR A 91 -12.65 -6.40 -5.22
C TYR A 91 -12.98 -5.06 -4.54
N ALA A 92 -13.92 -4.28 -5.10
CA ALA A 92 -14.24 -2.93 -4.64
C ALA A 92 -14.64 -2.88 -3.15
N GLU A 93 -15.44 -3.85 -2.68
CA GLU A 93 -15.85 -3.95 -1.27
C GLU A 93 -14.66 -4.12 -0.32
N ASN A 94 -13.56 -4.72 -0.78
CA ASN A 94 -12.36 -4.93 0.02
C ASN A 94 -11.53 -3.64 0.16
N PHE A 95 -11.59 -2.71 -0.81
CA PHE A 95 -10.77 -1.50 -0.76
C PHE A 95 -11.24 -0.53 0.33
N VAL A 96 -10.41 -0.39 1.37
CA VAL A 96 -10.61 0.60 2.42
C VAL A 96 -10.24 2.00 1.93
N VAL A 97 -9.10 2.09 1.22
CA VAL A 97 -8.61 3.33 0.64
C VAL A 97 -7.64 3.01 -0.50
N ILE A 98 -7.65 3.86 -1.53
CA ILE A 98 -6.63 3.91 -2.57
C ILE A 98 -5.90 5.26 -2.45
N GLY A 99 -4.66 5.23 -1.97
CA GLY A 99 -3.81 6.41 -1.82
C GLY A 99 -3.32 6.96 -3.16
N ARG A 100 -2.77 8.17 -3.10
CA ARG A 100 -2.04 8.79 -4.21
C ARG A 100 -0.54 8.54 -4.04
N GLY A 101 0.19 8.34 -5.12
CA GLY A 101 1.64 8.33 -5.11
C GLY A 101 2.24 9.45 -5.95
N ASN A 102 3.55 9.41 -6.16
CA ASN A 102 4.23 10.47 -6.93
C ASN A 102 3.92 10.38 -8.42
N HIS A 103 3.49 9.23 -8.93
CA HIS A 103 3.10 9.05 -10.31
C HIS A 103 1.75 9.74 -10.57
N GLU A 104 0.71 9.45 -9.76
CA GLU A 104 -0.59 10.10 -9.96
C GLU A 104 -0.55 11.61 -9.67
N THR A 105 0.21 12.05 -8.68
CA THR A 105 0.35 13.48 -8.39
C THR A 105 1.12 14.24 -9.49
N ALA A 106 2.03 13.58 -10.20
CA ALA A 106 2.68 14.17 -11.38
C ALA A 106 1.68 14.35 -12.52
N ILE A 107 0.76 13.41 -12.74
CA ILE A 107 -0.32 13.57 -13.73
C ILE A 107 -1.27 14.70 -13.32
N LEU A 108 -1.71 14.74 -12.06
CA LEU A 108 -2.56 15.82 -11.58
C LEU A 108 -1.91 17.19 -11.81
N LYS A 109 -0.60 17.31 -11.57
CA LYS A 109 0.14 18.56 -11.76
C LYS A 109 0.27 18.99 -13.23
N ASN A 110 0.48 18.05 -14.15
CA ASN A 110 0.80 18.38 -15.55
C ASN A 110 -0.39 18.29 -16.50
N HIS A 111 -1.46 17.59 -16.10
CA HIS A 111 -2.62 17.30 -16.93
C HIS A 111 -3.94 17.64 -16.24
N GLU A 112 -3.90 18.21 -15.02
CA GLU A 112 -5.07 18.71 -14.28
C GLU A 112 -6.13 17.62 -14.02
N THR A 113 -5.72 16.35 -14.04
CA THR A 113 -6.59 15.19 -13.85
C THR A 113 -6.06 14.29 -12.74
N ASP A 114 -6.93 13.94 -11.80
CA ASP A 114 -6.59 13.03 -10.71
C ASP A 114 -6.92 11.59 -11.11
N LEU A 115 -5.90 10.80 -11.42
CA LEU A 115 -6.09 9.40 -11.80
C LEU A 115 -6.66 8.55 -10.66
N THR A 116 -6.24 8.80 -9.41
CA THR A 116 -6.71 8.04 -8.25
C THR A 116 -8.20 8.29 -8.01
N GLU A 117 -8.63 9.55 -8.03
CA GLU A 117 -10.04 9.92 -7.86
C GLU A 117 -10.90 9.33 -8.97
N ARG A 118 -10.52 9.52 -10.25
CA ARG A 118 -11.26 8.98 -11.40
C ARG A 118 -11.37 7.46 -11.37
N THR A 119 -10.32 6.77 -10.95
CA THR A 119 -10.32 5.30 -10.78
C THR A 119 -11.28 4.89 -9.66
N CYS A 120 -11.23 5.54 -8.50
CA CYS A 120 -12.13 5.25 -7.39
C CYS A 120 -13.61 5.52 -7.76
N GLU A 121 -13.88 6.62 -8.46
CA GLU A 121 -15.22 6.98 -8.96
C GLU A 121 -15.75 5.93 -9.92
N ARG A 122 -14.95 5.54 -10.92
CA ARG A 122 -15.35 4.53 -11.90
C ARG A 122 -15.57 3.17 -11.24
N ILE A 123 -14.63 2.70 -10.40
CA ILE A 123 -14.82 1.45 -9.63
C ILE A 123 -16.13 1.52 -8.84
N SER A 124 -16.40 2.64 -8.17
CA SER A 124 -17.63 2.81 -7.40
C SER A 124 -18.88 2.73 -8.26
N ALA A 125 -18.86 3.37 -9.43
CA ALA A 125 -19.98 3.39 -10.36
C ALA A 125 -20.29 2.01 -10.93
N ILE A 126 -19.27 1.23 -11.31
CA ILE A 126 -19.47 -0.07 -11.98
C ILE A 126 -19.65 -1.24 -11.01
N SER A 127 -19.11 -1.16 -9.79
CA SER A 127 -19.25 -2.22 -8.77
C SER A 127 -20.44 -2.02 -7.83
N GLY A 128 -20.94 -0.78 -7.68
CA GLY A 128 -21.94 -0.43 -6.68
C GLY A 128 -21.40 -0.26 -5.26
N HIS A 129 -20.10 -0.52 -5.02
CA HIS A 129 -19.45 -0.33 -3.73
C HIS A 129 -18.64 0.96 -3.71
N LYS A 130 -18.81 1.82 -2.70
CA LYS A 130 -18.04 3.05 -2.61
C LYS A 130 -16.57 2.75 -2.32
N VAL A 131 -15.69 3.17 -3.24
CA VAL A 131 -14.24 3.19 -3.05
C VAL A 131 -13.77 4.61 -2.78
N HIS A 132 -12.87 4.76 -1.82
CA HIS A 132 -12.40 6.05 -1.33
C HIS A 132 -10.99 6.35 -1.84
N SER A 133 -10.83 7.49 -2.53
CA SER A 133 -9.53 8.03 -2.87
C SER A 133 -8.89 8.71 -1.65
N GLY A 134 -7.75 8.20 -1.20
CA GLY A 134 -6.92 8.75 -0.13
C GLY A 134 -5.87 9.73 -0.64
N GLY A 135 -5.29 10.52 0.27
CA GLY A 135 -4.19 11.44 -0.07
C GLY A 135 -2.86 10.71 -0.31
N TYR A 136 -1.80 11.50 -0.52
CA TYR A 136 -0.41 10.99 -0.58
C TYR A 136 0.03 10.32 0.74
N GLY A 137 -0.60 10.73 1.83
CA GLY A 137 -0.57 10.02 3.09
C GLY A 137 -1.80 10.35 3.91
N GLY A 138 -2.10 9.51 4.89
CA GLY A 138 -3.28 9.65 5.73
C GLY A 138 -3.13 8.86 7.02
N TRP A 139 -4.19 8.89 7.82
CA TRP A 139 -4.29 8.15 9.07
C TRP A 139 -5.50 7.23 9.02
N GLY A 140 -5.31 5.98 9.43
CA GLY A 140 -6.36 5.03 9.72
C GLY A 140 -6.38 4.73 11.22
N ARG A 141 -7.56 4.50 11.78
CA ARG A 141 -7.70 4.00 13.14
C ARG A 141 -8.52 2.72 13.12
N VAL A 142 -7.89 1.64 13.56
CA VAL A 142 -8.57 0.36 13.77
C VAL A 142 -9.06 0.36 15.21
N ILE A 143 -10.38 0.30 15.41
CA ILE A 143 -11.01 0.20 16.73
C ILE A 143 -11.55 -1.22 16.87
N ILE A 144 -10.99 -1.98 17.80
CA ILE A 144 -11.36 -3.37 18.04
C ILE A 144 -12.12 -3.40 19.36
N LYS A 145 -13.39 -3.78 19.30
CA LYS A 145 -14.26 -3.92 20.47
C LYS A 145 -14.32 -5.39 20.85
N LEU A 146 -13.78 -5.72 22.01
CA LEU A 146 -13.85 -7.05 22.62
C LEU A 146 -14.58 -6.92 23.96
N ASN A 147 -15.70 -7.61 24.12
CA ASN A 147 -16.53 -7.51 25.32
C ASN A 147 -16.87 -6.05 25.66
N ASN A 148 -16.54 -5.61 26.88
CA ASN A 148 -16.73 -4.26 27.37
C ASN A 148 -15.46 -3.37 27.20
N SER A 149 -14.45 -3.86 26.49
CA SER A 149 -13.18 -3.17 26.26
C SER A 149 -13.01 -2.79 24.80
N SER A 150 -12.31 -1.67 24.56
CA SER A 150 -11.94 -1.25 23.21
C SER A 150 -10.45 -0.96 23.13
N THR A 151 -9.77 -1.61 22.20
CA THR A 151 -8.37 -1.31 21.85
C THR A 151 -8.34 -0.55 20.54
N GLN A 152 -7.45 0.45 20.45
CA GLN A 152 -7.24 1.21 19.23
C GLN A 152 -5.80 1.03 18.74
N CYS A 153 -5.67 0.89 17.43
CA CYS A 153 -4.39 0.91 16.73
C CYS A 153 -4.42 2.02 15.67
N ASN A 154 -3.54 2.99 15.79
CA ASN A 154 -3.38 4.05 14.81
C ASN A 154 -2.36 3.63 13.76
N MET A 155 -2.77 3.66 12.49
CA MET A 155 -1.91 3.42 11.36
C MET A 155 -1.70 4.73 10.58
N LYS A 156 -0.45 5.11 10.39
CA LYS A 156 -0.06 6.11 9.40
C LYS A 156 0.21 5.39 8.09
N TYR A 157 -0.36 5.86 6.98
CA TYR A 157 0.15 5.53 5.65
C TYR A 157 0.75 6.77 4.99
N PHE A 158 1.80 6.57 4.22
CA PHE A 158 2.46 7.61 3.44
C PHE A 158 3.19 6.94 2.30
N HIS A 159 2.90 7.34 1.05
CA HIS A 159 3.46 6.71 -0.14
C HIS A 159 4.99 6.58 -0.04
N GLY A 160 5.66 7.66 0.36
CA GLY A 160 7.09 7.67 0.58
C GLY A 160 7.74 8.87 -0.09
N SER A 161 9.05 8.98 0.03
CA SER A 161 9.81 10.05 -0.64
C SER A 161 11.28 9.70 -0.67
N GLY A 162 11.98 10.16 -1.70
CA GLY A 162 13.42 9.96 -1.86
C GLY A 162 13.79 8.53 -2.28
N GLY A 163 15.07 8.27 -2.46
CA GLY A 163 15.54 6.95 -2.90
C GLY A 163 15.59 5.91 -1.78
N GLY A 164 15.51 4.62 -2.15
CA GLY A 164 15.73 3.49 -1.24
C GLY A 164 17.16 3.44 -0.70
N GLY A 165 18.15 3.95 -1.42
CA GLY A 165 19.55 3.91 -0.96
C GLY A 165 20.16 2.51 -1.04
N ALA A 166 21.35 2.42 -1.63
CA ALA A 166 21.98 1.15 -1.98
C ALA A 166 22.24 0.22 -0.79
N VAL A 167 22.51 0.79 0.41
CA VAL A 167 22.88 0.02 1.60
C VAL A 167 21.70 -0.15 2.56
N THR A 168 20.94 0.92 2.81
CA THR A 168 19.94 0.95 3.88
C THR A 168 18.54 0.50 3.46
N ARG A 169 18.27 0.37 2.16
CA ARG A 169 16.94 0.00 1.62
C ARG A 169 15.81 0.89 2.15
N GLY A 170 16.12 2.13 2.48
CA GLY A 170 15.19 3.16 2.92
C GLY A 170 14.84 3.05 4.40
N VAL A 171 15.44 2.10 5.13
CA VAL A 171 15.14 1.84 6.55
C VAL A 171 15.46 3.06 7.42
N ILE A 172 16.43 3.91 7.04
CA ILE A 172 16.72 5.15 7.79
C ILE A 172 15.50 6.08 7.93
N GLN A 173 14.51 5.98 7.03
CA GLN A 173 13.28 6.75 7.11
C GLN A 173 12.40 6.34 8.30
N THR A 174 12.56 5.14 8.87
CA THR A 174 11.77 4.70 10.04
C THR A 174 11.98 5.62 11.23
N ASN A 175 13.24 5.98 11.53
CA ASN A 175 13.57 6.92 12.61
C ASN A 175 12.98 8.31 12.39
N ARG A 176 12.99 8.82 11.15
CA ARG A 176 12.36 10.11 10.81
C ARG A 176 10.85 10.04 11.01
N MET A 177 10.22 8.98 10.53
CA MET A 177 8.78 8.77 10.67
C MET A 177 8.35 8.54 12.13
N ALA A 178 9.18 7.91 12.96
CA ALA A 178 8.91 7.72 14.38
C ALA A 178 8.82 9.06 15.13
N VAL A 179 9.65 10.04 14.74
CA VAL A 179 9.61 11.41 15.28
C VAL A 179 8.45 12.21 14.71
N MET A 180 8.19 12.13 13.40
CA MET A 180 7.09 12.87 12.76
C MET A 180 5.70 12.35 13.17
N TYR A 181 5.59 11.05 13.43
CA TYR A 181 4.31 10.37 13.70
C TYR A 181 4.36 9.60 15.02
N PRO A 182 4.62 10.27 16.16
CA PRO A 182 4.87 9.60 17.44
C PRO A 182 3.66 8.84 17.98
N GLN A 183 2.47 9.09 17.43
CA GLN A 183 1.21 8.47 17.83
C GLN A 183 0.83 7.25 16.96
N ALA A 184 1.62 6.93 15.94
CA ALA A 184 1.42 5.75 15.13
C ALA A 184 1.88 4.49 15.88
N ASN A 185 1.04 3.46 15.85
CA ASN A 185 1.39 2.09 16.21
C ASN A 185 1.96 1.36 14.99
N ILE A 186 1.46 1.69 13.80
CA ILE A 186 1.91 1.12 12.53
C ILE A 186 2.17 2.27 11.55
N ILE A 187 3.28 2.20 10.82
CA ILE A 187 3.60 3.13 9.74
C ILE A 187 3.83 2.31 8.47
N ALA A 188 2.96 2.46 7.47
CA ALA A 188 3.04 1.77 6.20
C ALA A 188 3.45 2.73 5.06
N SER A 189 4.35 2.29 4.19
CA SER A 189 4.89 3.09 3.08
C SER A 189 5.30 2.22 1.88
N GLY A 190 5.60 2.84 0.74
CA GLY A 190 6.08 2.19 -0.50
C GLY A 190 7.16 3.04 -1.19
N HIS A 191 6.97 3.44 -2.46
CA HIS A 191 7.79 4.35 -3.27
C HIS A 191 9.15 3.83 -3.74
N THR A 192 9.90 3.12 -2.88
CA THR A 192 11.28 2.70 -3.22
C THR A 192 11.35 1.27 -3.74
N HIS A 193 10.21 0.57 -3.79
CA HIS A 193 10.07 -0.84 -4.16
C HIS A 193 10.86 -1.81 -3.25
N ASP A 194 11.47 -1.32 -2.17
CA ASP A 194 12.04 -2.17 -1.12
C ASP A 194 10.93 -2.81 -0.31
N GLN A 195 11.20 -3.95 0.31
CA GLN A 195 10.21 -4.63 1.14
C GLN A 195 10.85 -5.05 2.47
N TRP A 196 10.28 -4.57 3.57
CA TRP A 196 10.77 -4.88 4.92
C TRP A 196 9.74 -4.58 6.00
N ILE A 197 10.00 -5.15 7.18
CA ILE A 197 9.28 -4.90 8.42
C ILE A 197 10.34 -4.58 9.47
N VAL A 198 10.21 -3.43 10.13
CA VAL A 198 11.16 -2.97 11.15
C VAL A 198 10.38 -2.49 12.37
N PRO A 199 10.38 -3.26 13.46
CA PRO A 199 9.87 -2.78 14.74
C PRO A 199 10.84 -1.79 15.38
N ILE A 200 10.29 -0.75 16.03
CA ILE A 200 11.06 0.19 16.86
C ILE A 200 10.41 0.27 18.24
N ALA A 201 11.11 -0.20 19.26
CA ALA A 201 10.70 -0.04 20.66
C ALA A 201 10.83 1.43 21.10
N ARG A 202 9.88 1.90 21.90
CA ARG A 202 9.80 3.28 22.40
C ARG A 202 9.46 3.27 23.87
N GLU A 203 10.10 4.12 24.66
CA GLU A 203 9.60 4.48 25.98
C GLU A 203 8.49 5.52 25.85
N LYS A 204 7.43 5.35 26.65
CA LYS A 204 6.25 6.20 26.60
C LYS A 204 5.69 6.44 27.99
N LEU A 205 5.31 7.69 28.23
CA LEU A 205 4.43 8.06 29.33
C LEU A 205 2.98 7.87 28.88
N PHE A 206 2.31 6.87 29.46
CA PHE A 206 0.90 6.61 29.20
C PHE A 206 0.03 7.69 29.85
N LYS A 207 -1.20 7.86 29.33
CA LYS A 207 -2.18 8.82 29.90
C LYS A 207 -2.50 8.56 31.37
N SER A 208 -2.27 7.34 31.85
CA SER A 208 -2.41 6.98 33.27
C SER A 208 -1.27 7.50 34.16
N GLY A 209 -0.24 8.14 33.60
CA GLY A 209 0.98 8.55 34.30
C GLY A 209 2.02 7.44 34.45
N ARG A 210 1.75 6.23 33.96
CA ARG A 210 2.71 5.12 33.99
C ARG A 210 3.75 5.27 32.88
N ILE A 211 5.02 5.07 33.20
CA ILE A 211 6.09 4.89 32.20
C ILE A 211 6.10 3.42 31.77
N GLY A 212 6.20 3.17 30.47
CA GLY A 212 6.42 1.82 29.96
C GLY A 212 6.90 1.82 28.53
N LEU A 213 6.98 0.63 27.95
CA LEU A 213 7.44 0.44 26.58
C LEU A 213 6.26 0.16 25.65
N ASP A 214 6.31 0.73 24.45
CA ASP A 214 5.50 0.27 23.32
C ASP A 214 6.37 0.08 22.07
N GLU A 215 5.78 -0.44 20.99
CA GLU A 215 6.48 -0.65 19.73
C GLU A 215 5.73 0.05 18.60
N ALA A 216 6.48 0.67 17.69
CA ALA A 216 5.99 1.11 16.39
C ALA A 216 6.43 0.12 15.31
N LEU A 217 5.48 -0.45 14.58
CA LEU A 217 5.77 -1.34 13.47
C LEU A 217 5.89 -0.53 12.17
N HIS A 218 7.09 -0.45 11.62
CA HIS A 218 7.30 0.18 10.31
C HIS A 218 7.28 -0.88 9.21
N ILE A 219 6.51 -0.62 8.17
CA ILE A 219 6.29 -1.52 7.05
C ILE A 219 6.59 -0.77 5.76
N ARG A 220 7.42 -1.37 4.92
CA ARG A 220 7.60 -0.98 3.52
C ARG A 220 7.01 -2.06 2.63
N CYS A 221 5.99 -1.68 1.88
CA CYS A 221 5.39 -2.50 0.84
C CYS A 221 6.32 -2.53 -0.37
N GLY A 222 6.42 -3.71 -1.00
CA GLY A 222 7.14 -3.86 -2.25
C GLY A 222 6.32 -3.31 -3.42
N THR A 223 6.64 -3.77 -4.62
CA THR A 223 5.97 -3.43 -5.87
C THR A 223 5.50 -4.69 -6.58
N TYR A 224 4.58 -4.57 -7.53
CA TYR A 224 4.29 -5.65 -8.48
C TYR A 224 5.10 -5.54 -9.78
N LYS A 225 5.85 -4.45 -9.96
CA LYS A 225 6.68 -4.19 -11.15
C LYS A 225 8.07 -4.82 -11.01
N ASP A 226 8.38 -5.80 -11.85
CA ASP A 226 9.72 -6.37 -11.94
C ASP A 226 10.63 -5.52 -12.83
N GLU A 227 11.38 -4.61 -12.20
CA GLU A 227 12.32 -3.73 -12.90
C GLU A 227 13.69 -4.38 -13.14
N TYR A 228 13.94 -5.60 -12.65
CA TYR A 228 15.24 -6.25 -12.74
C TYR A 228 15.24 -7.40 -13.75
N ALA A 229 14.18 -8.21 -13.80
CA ALA A 229 14.07 -9.36 -14.70
C ALA A 229 15.36 -10.23 -14.71
N ASP A 230 16.06 -10.31 -15.86
CA ASP A 230 17.30 -11.05 -16.05
C ASP A 230 18.58 -10.22 -15.83
N GLY A 231 18.45 -8.92 -15.56
CA GLY A 231 19.57 -8.01 -15.39
C GLY A 231 20.21 -7.54 -16.71
N PHE A 232 19.61 -7.81 -17.87
CA PHE A 232 20.19 -7.48 -19.18
C PHE A 232 20.31 -5.97 -19.43
N GLY A 233 19.27 -5.18 -19.13
CA GLY A 233 19.28 -3.75 -19.37
C GLY A 233 17.99 -3.03 -18.96
N GLY A 234 18.00 -1.70 -19.06
CA GLY A 234 16.90 -0.83 -18.64
C GLY A 234 17.29 0.10 -17.50
N TRP A 235 16.53 1.17 -17.34
CA TRP A 235 16.89 2.29 -16.45
C TRP A 235 17.18 1.86 -15.00
N HIS A 236 16.44 0.88 -14.47
CA HIS A 236 16.66 0.38 -13.12
C HIS A 236 18.03 -0.30 -12.96
N ILE A 237 18.46 -1.08 -13.95
CA ILE A 237 19.75 -1.78 -13.96
C ILE A 237 20.89 -0.80 -14.23
N GLU A 238 20.73 0.10 -15.20
CA GLU A 238 21.74 1.09 -15.61
C GLU A 238 22.14 2.05 -14.48
N ARG A 239 21.20 2.37 -13.57
CA ARG A 239 21.48 3.18 -12.37
C ARG A 239 22.07 2.38 -11.19
N GLY A 240 22.38 1.09 -11.38
CA GLY A 240 22.87 0.19 -10.33
C GLY A 240 21.78 -0.30 -9.37
N GLY A 241 20.52 -0.35 -9.80
CA GLY A 241 19.42 -0.88 -9.02
C GLY A 241 19.53 -2.39 -8.84
N ALA A 242 19.41 -2.85 -7.60
CA ALA A 242 19.41 -4.26 -7.25
C ALA A 242 18.00 -4.88 -7.38
N PRO A 243 17.88 -6.20 -7.57
CA PRO A 243 16.59 -6.90 -7.61
C PRO A 243 15.71 -6.55 -6.41
N LYS A 244 14.42 -6.37 -6.67
CA LYS A 244 13.42 -6.03 -5.64
C LYS A 244 12.52 -7.22 -5.34
N SER A 245 12.12 -7.35 -4.07
CA SER A 245 11.12 -8.34 -3.71
C SER A 245 9.74 -7.85 -4.16
N LEU A 246 9.04 -8.68 -4.93
CA LEU A 246 7.72 -8.36 -5.42
C LEU A 246 6.62 -8.59 -4.38
N GLY A 247 5.50 -7.92 -4.58
CA GLY A 247 4.26 -8.15 -3.88
C GLY A 247 4.02 -7.24 -2.68
N ALA A 248 2.91 -7.56 -2.00
CA ALA A 248 2.33 -6.79 -0.91
C ALA A 248 2.70 -7.35 0.47
N MET A 249 2.17 -6.72 1.52
CA MET A 249 2.32 -7.14 2.91
C MET A 249 0.95 -7.47 3.50
N TRP A 250 0.86 -8.58 4.23
CA TRP A 250 -0.26 -8.83 5.13
C TRP A 250 -0.02 -8.09 6.45
N LEU A 251 -1.07 -7.45 6.95
CA LEU A 251 -1.20 -6.98 8.32
C LEU A 251 -2.33 -7.75 8.97
N ARG A 252 -2.07 -8.40 10.10
CA ARG A 252 -3.05 -9.20 10.83
C ARG A 252 -3.25 -8.63 12.22
N PHE A 253 -4.50 -8.43 12.61
CA PHE A 253 -4.91 -8.19 13.99
C PHE A 253 -5.50 -9.48 14.55
N PHE A 254 -5.21 -9.80 15.81
CA PHE A 254 -5.71 -11.01 16.44
C PHE A 254 -5.82 -10.85 17.96
N VAL A 255 -6.65 -11.67 18.60
CA VAL A 255 -6.68 -11.79 20.07
C VAL A 255 -5.43 -12.54 20.51
N GLN A 256 -4.52 -11.85 21.19
CA GLN A 256 -3.29 -12.44 21.74
C GLN A 256 -3.55 -13.16 23.06
N ASP A 257 -4.36 -12.55 23.93
CA ASP A 257 -4.80 -13.14 25.19
C ASP A 257 -6.28 -12.81 25.42
N SER A 258 -7.12 -13.85 25.45
CA SER A 258 -8.57 -13.70 25.63
C SER A 258 -8.98 -13.40 27.07
N SER A 259 -8.18 -13.78 28.07
CA SER A 259 -8.41 -13.43 29.48
C SER A 259 -8.20 -11.94 29.72
N ASP A 260 -7.15 -11.37 29.10
CA ASP A 260 -6.74 -9.98 29.32
C ASP A 260 -7.25 -9.01 28.25
N ASN A 261 -8.05 -9.48 27.28
CA ASN A 261 -8.51 -8.73 26.11
C ASN A 261 -7.37 -8.05 25.34
N ILE A 262 -6.22 -8.72 25.25
CA ILE A 262 -5.03 -8.18 24.58
C ILE A 262 -5.17 -8.43 23.08
N ILE A 263 -5.08 -7.36 22.30
CA ILE A 263 -5.00 -7.42 20.84
C ILE A 263 -3.53 -7.34 20.42
N GLY A 264 -3.09 -8.35 19.68
CA GLY A 264 -1.82 -8.33 18.96
C GLY A 264 -2.01 -7.89 17.51
N TRP A 265 -0.92 -7.43 16.91
CA TRP A 265 -0.82 -7.28 15.46
C TRP A 265 0.54 -7.69 14.95
N GLU A 266 0.58 -8.24 13.74
CA GLU A 266 1.80 -8.67 13.08
C GLU A 266 1.73 -8.37 11.58
N ALA A 267 2.91 -8.21 10.96
CA ALA A 267 3.02 -8.08 9.52
C ALA A 267 3.85 -9.22 8.94
N MET A 268 3.53 -9.62 7.71
CA MET A 268 4.27 -10.63 6.96
C MET A 268 4.17 -10.37 5.47
N ARG A 269 5.11 -10.88 4.68
CA ARG A 269 5.04 -10.78 3.23
C ARG A 269 3.84 -11.57 2.70
N ALA A 270 3.11 -11.01 1.74
CA ALA A 270 2.12 -11.75 0.98
C ALA A 270 2.87 -12.63 -0.04
N ARG A 271 2.77 -13.96 0.13
CA ARG A 271 3.42 -14.97 -0.72
C ARG A 271 2.37 -15.79 -1.46
#